data_AF-A0A3M0WZ57-F1
#
_entry.id   AF-A0A3M0WZ57-F1
#
_cell.length_a   1.000
_cell.length_b   1.000
_cell.length_c   1.000
_cell.angle_alpha   90.00
_cell.angle_beta   90.00
_cell.angle_gamma   90.00
#
_symmetry.space_group_name_H-M   'P 1'
#
loop_
_entity.id
_entity.type
_entity.pdbx_description
1 polymer ?
#
loop_
_entity_poly.entity_id
_entity_poly.type
_entity_poly.pdbx_seq_one_letter_code
_entity_poly.pdbx_strand_id
1 'polypeptide(L)'
;MNRLRYPVPYRELLSFQEKLDLKREEFDRIRPFTPAFLKKSREFAEYLHSVFINIPETKRFIENERYPGFLKEAWQKWFEYIFTHYPDKMFYEYLWRMGLSHAEVDLDQRYSNLGFSLVRCYCHNIIKSEIPMDKKAVVAEVVDKIIDLCLLVETNAYIAGTVRCEQDIIFGISDGLRNPVMIIGGLINRLKKDVKEDDPKNEIYETIIYEIK
;
A
#
# COMPACT_ATOMS: atom_id res chain seq x y z
N MET A 1 -19.96 -4.73 -0.73
CA MET A 1 -18.82 -3.95 -0.20
C MET A 1 -17.88 -4.94 0.49
N ASN A 2 -16.70 -5.21 -0.08
CA ASN A 2 -15.70 -6.07 0.55
C ASN A 2 -15.21 -5.40 1.84
N ARG A 3 -15.23 -6.13 2.96
CA ARG A 3 -14.60 -5.67 4.21
C ARG A 3 -13.11 -5.49 3.95
N LEU A 4 -12.56 -4.34 4.36
CA LEU A 4 -11.11 -4.13 4.34
C LEU A 4 -10.44 -5.17 5.23
N ARG A 5 -9.35 -5.78 4.74
CA ARG A 5 -8.54 -6.72 5.53
C ARG A 5 -8.04 -6.06 6.82
N TYR A 6 -7.76 -4.76 6.77
CA TYR A 6 -7.33 -3.97 7.92
C TYR A 6 -8.21 -2.72 8.09
N PRO A 7 -8.73 -2.44 9.30
CA PRO A 7 -9.58 -1.29 9.56
C PRO A 7 -8.81 0.02 9.43
N VAL A 8 -9.48 1.07 8.97
CA VAL A 8 -8.90 2.42 8.84
C VAL A 8 -8.76 3.05 10.24
N PRO A 9 -7.56 3.49 10.66
CA PRO A 9 -7.33 4.11 11.97
C PRO A 9 -7.72 5.60 11.95
N TYR A 10 -9.01 5.91 11.75
CA TYR A 10 -9.51 7.28 11.54
C TYR A 10 -8.99 8.31 12.53
N ARG A 11 -8.92 7.97 13.83
CA ARG A 11 -8.43 8.89 14.87
C ARG A 11 -7.02 9.39 14.57
N GLU A 12 -6.14 8.50 14.12
CA GLU A 12 -4.75 8.85 13.82
C GLU A 12 -4.65 9.64 12.52
N LEU A 13 -5.36 9.19 11.47
CA LEU A 13 -5.35 9.86 10.16
C LEU A 13 -5.91 11.29 10.25
N LEU A 14 -7.00 11.49 10.99
CA LEU A 14 -7.54 12.83 11.27
C LEU A 14 -6.53 13.70 12.03
N SER A 15 -5.75 13.11 12.93
CA SER A 15 -4.70 13.84 13.66
C SER A 15 -3.55 14.32 12.75
N PHE A 16 -3.32 13.67 11.61
CA PHE A 16 -2.36 14.14 10.60
C PHE A 16 -2.92 15.34 9.84
N GLN A 17 -4.18 15.25 9.39
CA GLN A 17 -4.86 16.36 8.74
C GLN A 17 -4.89 17.62 9.61
N GLU A 18 -5.18 17.46 10.90
CA GLU A 18 -5.14 18.56 11.88
C GLU A 18 -3.74 19.21 11.97
N LYS A 19 -2.67 18.40 12.03
CA LYS A 19 -1.28 18.90 12.12
C LYS A 19 -0.82 19.61 10.84
N LEU A 20 -1.37 19.23 9.69
CA LEU A 20 -1.12 19.90 8.41
C LEU A 20 -1.97 21.18 8.23
N ASP A 21 -2.87 21.48 9.18
CA ASP A 21 -3.86 22.55 9.08
C ASP A 21 -4.65 22.49 7.75
N LEU A 22 -4.93 21.27 7.27
CA LEU A 22 -5.62 21.07 6.01
C LEU A 22 -7.14 20.99 6.24
N LYS A 23 -7.77 22.15 6.24
CA LYS A 23 -9.22 22.30 6.46
C LYS A 23 -9.99 22.35 5.15
N ARG A 24 -11.32 22.29 5.25
CA ARG A 24 -12.21 22.34 4.07
C ARG A 24 -12.02 23.64 3.27
N GLU A 25 -11.81 24.74 3.97
CA GLU A 25 -11.59 26.07 3.40
C GLU A 25 -10.31 26.11 2.54
N GLU A 26 -9.28 25.34 2.90
CA GLU A 26 -8.07 25.21 2.09
C GLU A 26 -8.36 24.52 0.75
N PHE A 27 -9.15 23.43 0.76
CA PHE A 27 -9.62 22.78 -0.47
C PHE A 27 -10.47 23.73 -1.33
N ASP A 28 -11.30 24.56 -0.72
CA ASP A 28 -12.12 25.53 -1.44
C ASP A 28 -11.27 26.58 -2.17
N ARG A 29 -10.08 26.92 -1.64
CA ARG A 29 -9.13 27.83 -2.29
C ARG A 29 -8.54 27.27 -3.58
N ILE A 30 -8.34 25.95 -3.67
CA ILE A 30 -7.76 25.33 -4.87
C ILE A 30 -8.81 24.87 -5.88
N ARG A 31 -10.08 24.76 -5.46
CA ARG A 31 -11.18 24.24 -6.30
C ARG A 31 -11.33 24.96 -7.66
N PRO A 32 -11.18 26.29 -7.77
CA PRO A 32 -11.22 26.97 -9.08
C PRO A 32 -10.08 26.53 -10.02
N PHE A 33 -8.99 26.02 -9.48
CA PHE A 33 -7.79 25.60 -10.21
C PHE A 33 -7.74 24.11 -10.49
N THR A 34 -8.63 23.30 -9.89
CA THR A 34 -8.76 21.85 -10.15
C THR A 34 -8.71 21.52 -11.66
N PRO A 35 -9.41 22.24 -12.57
CA PRO A 35 -9.33 21.94 -14.02
C PRO A 35 -7.91 21.98 -14.61
N ALA A 36 -7.02 22.84 -14.07
CA ALA A 36 -5.63 22.92 -14.52
C ALA A 36 -4.82 21.66 -14.20
N PHE A 37 -5.15 20.98 -13.10
CA PHE A 37 -4.56 19.69 -12.73
C PHE A 37 -5.21 18.54 -13.51
N LEU A 38 -6.55 18.51 -13.58
CA LEU A 38 -7.27 17.41 -14.24
C LEU A 38 -6.91 17.26 -15.72
N LYS A 39 -6.72 18.36 -16.45
CA LYS A 39 -6.29 18.30 -17.86
C LYS A 39 -4.90 17.65 -18.05
N LYS A 40 -4.12 17.52 -16.98
CA LYS A 40 -2.77 16.94 -16.95
C LYS A 40 -2.73 15.52 -16.36
N SER A 41 -3.85 14.95 -15.90
CA SER A 41 -3.87 13.65 -15.20
C SER A 41 -3.32 12.50 -16.04
N ARG A 42 -3.65 12.44 -17.33
CA ARG A 42 -3.12 11.42 -18.25
C ARG A 42 -1.62 11.59 -18.48
N GLU A 43 -1.16 12.82 -18.69
CA GLU A 43 0.26 13.13 -18.89
C GLU A 43 1.08 12.81 -17.63
N PHE A 44 0.51 13.08 -16.46
CA PHE A 44 1.06 12.68 -15.16
C PHE A 44 1.28 11.17 -15.05
N ALA A 45 0.28 10.36 -15.44
CA ALA A 45 0.39 8.90 -15.36
C ALA A 45 1.47 8.35 -16.30
N GLU A 46 1.58 8.92 -17.51
CA GLU A 46 2.65 8.59 -18.45
C GLU A 46 4.03 8.99 -17.90
N TYR A 47 4.13 10.17 -17.28
CA TYR A 47 5.34 10.63 -16.61
C TYR A 47 5.80 9.66 -15.53
N LEU A 48 4.94 9.30 -14.56
CA LEU A 48 5.30 8.34 -13.52
C LEU A 48 5.71 6.98 -14.08
N HIS A 49 4.97 6.48 -15.07
CA HIS A 49 5.33 5.23 -15.73
C HIS A 49 6.73 5.28 -16.34
N SER A 50 7.03 6.36 -17.08
CA SER A 50 8.34 6.54 -17.71
C SER A 50 9.48 6.63 -16.71
N VAL A 51 9.25 7.15 -15.50
CA VAL A 51 10.25 7.17 -14.43
C VAL A 51 10.44 5.77 -13.85
N PHE A 52 9.35 5.13 -13.42
CA PHE A 52 9.42 3.87 -12.67
C PHE A 52 9.76 2.64 -13.51
N ILE A 53 9.50 2.64 -14.82
CA ILE A 53 9.99 1.54 -15.69
C ILE A 53 11.52 1.53 -15.81
N ASN A 54 12.16 2.68 -15.61
CA ASN A 54 13.61 2.86 -15.73
C ASN A 54 14.36 2.69 -14.40
N ILE A 55 13.66 2.43 -13.31
CA ILE A 55 14.25 2.13 -12.00
C ILE A 55 14.20 0.60 -11.82
N PRO A 56 15.35 -0.09 -11.71
CA PRO A 56 15.41 -1.55 -11.66
C PRO A 56 14.50 -2.19 -10.60
N GLU A 57 14.44 -1.57 -9.42
CA GLU A 57 13.69 -2.10 -8.27
C GLU A 57 12.17 -1.96 -8.44
N THR A 58 11.71 -0.96 -9.21
CA THR A 58 10.28 -0.77 -9.48
C THR A 58 9.84 -1.41 -10.79
N LYS A 59 10.77 -1.64 -11.72
CA LYS A 59 10.51 -2.18 -13.05
C LYS A 59 9.69 -3.47 -13.03
N ARG A 60 10.00 -4.39 -12.10
CA ARG A 60 9.26 -5.65 -11.94
C ARG A 60 7.76 -5.46 -11.70
N PHE A 61 7.36 -4.39 -11.01
CA PHE A 61 5.95 -4.10 -10.75
C PHE A 61 5.25 -3.54 -11.98
N ILE A 62 5.98 -2.76 -12.78
CA ILE A 62 5.45 -2.20 -14.02
C ILE A 62 5.26 -3.31 -15.08
N GLU A 63 6.24 -4.19 -15.22
CA GLU A 63 6.19 -5.28 -16.21
C GLU A 63 5.16 -6.37 -15.85
N ASN A 64 4.86 -6.54 -14.56
CA ASN A 64 3.89 -7.52 -14.06
C ASN A 64 2.58 -6.86 -13.60
N GLU A 65 2.19 -5.75 -14.21
CA GLU A 65 0.89 -5.15 -13.92
C GLU A 65 -0.27 -6.09 -14.26
N ARG A 66 -1.42 -5.90 -13.61
CA ARG A 66 -2.59 -6.79 -13.73
C ARG A 66 -3.07 -6.96 -15.18
N TYR A 67 -2.99 -5.89 -15.96
CA TYR A 67 -3.20 -5.85 -17.40
C TYR A 67 -2.46 -4.62 -17.97
N PRO A 68 -2.10 -4.62 -19.26
CA PRO A 68 -1.39 -3.49 -19.88
C PRO A 68 -2.09 -2.14 -19.65
N GLY A 69 -1.40 -1.20 -18.99
CA GLY A 69 -1.91 0.13 -18.65
C GLY A 69 -2.62 0.25 -17.29
N PHE A 70 -2.77 -0.84 -16.53
CA PHE A 70 -3.44 -0.82 -15.22
C PHE A 70 -2.84 0.23 -14.28
N LEU A 71 -1.52 0.29 -14.16
CA LEU A 71 -0.87 1.23 -13.24
C LEU A 71 -1.04 2.69 -13.69
N LYS A 72 -1.00 2.94 -15.00
CA LYS A 72 -1.26 4.29 -15.54
C LYS A 72 -2.68 4.74 -15.23
N GLU A 73 -3.67 3.86 -15.43
CA GLU A 73 -5.06 4.15 -15.07
C GLU A 73 -5.22 4.41 -13.57
N ALA A 74 -4.54 3.62 -12.73
CA ALA A 74 -4.59 3.77 -11.29
C ALA A 74 -4.00 5.12 -10.85
N TRP A 75 -2.82 5.50 -11.36
CA TRP A 75 -2.19 6.78 -11.07
C TRP A 75 -3.00 7.97 -11.59
N GLN A 76 -3.56 7.87 -12.80
CA GLN A 76 -4.44 8.91 -13.34
C GLN A 76 -5.65 9.11 -12.42
N LYS A 77 -6.37 8.03 -12.07
CA LYS A 77 -7.54 8.09 -11.21
C LYS A 77 -7.20 8.64 -9.82
N TRP A 78 -6.07 8.22 -9.25
CA TRP A 78 -5.59 8.75 -7.98
C TRP A 78 -5.32 10.25 -8.04
N PHE A 79 -4.63 10.71 -9.08
CA PHE A 79 -4.31 12.12 -9.28
C PHE A 79 -5.58 12.96 -9.43
N GLU A 80 -6.57 12.48 -10.19
CA GLU A 80 -7.87 13.15 -10.31
C GLU A 80 -8.61 13.17 -8.96
N TYR A 81 -8.53 12.07 -8.21
CA TYR A 81 -9.22 11.90 -6.94
C TYR A 81 -8.80 12.93 -5.89
N ILE A 82 -7.49 13.16 -5.72
CA ILE A 82 -6.95 14.07 -4.71
C ILE A 82 -7.33 15.55 -4.93
N PHE A 83 -7.69 15.93 -6.17
CA PHE A 83 -8.12 17.29 -6.51
C PHE A 83 -9.65 17.47 -6.60
N THR A 84 -10.40 16.37 -6.55
CA THR A 84 -11.87 16.39 -6.73
C THR A 84 -12.65 16.06 -5.46
N HIS A 85 -12.00 15.43 -4.47
CA HIS A 85 -12.64 14.97 -3.24
C HIS A 85 -12.11 15.74 -2.02
N TYR A 86 -13.01 16.01 -1.08
CA TYR A 86 -12.63 16.49 0.25
C TYR A 86 -12.07 15.33 1.09
N PRO A 87 -11.29 15.62 2.16
CA PRO A 87 -10.75 14.60 3.07
C PRO A 87 -11.86 14.07 4.00
N ASP A 88 -12.82 13.38 3.41
CA ASP A 88 -13.92 12.71 4.10
C ASP A 88 -13.61 11.23 4.34
N LYS A 89 -14.59 10.51 4.89
CA LYS A 89 -14.45 9.08 5.18
C LYS A 89 -14.04 8.27 3.95
N MET A 90 -14.63 8.55 2.78
CA MET A 90 -14.35 7.81 1.55
C MET A 90 -12.94 8.09 1.04
N PHE A 91 -12.47 9.33 1.20
CA PHE A 91 -11.11 9.72 0.88
C PHE A 91 -10.07 8.93 1.68
N TYR A 92 -10.26 8.86 3.00
CA TYR A 92 -9.38 8.07 3.87
C TYR A 92 -9.43 6.57 3.56
N GLU A 93 -10.60 6.00 3.33
CA GLU A 93 -10.71 4.58 2.93
C GLU A 93 -10.02 4.30 1.60
N TYR A 94 -10.08 5.23 0.65
CA TYR A 94 -9.41 5.11 -0.64
C TYR A 94 -7.89 5.11 -0.50
N LEU A 95 -7.33 6.13 0.18
CA LEU A 95 -5.88 6.22 0.41
C LEU A 95 -5.36 5.07 1.27
N TRP A 96 -6.12 4.65 2.28
CA TRP A 96 -5.76 3.51 3.12
C TRP A 96 -5.62 2.23 2.31
N ARG A 97 -6.60 1.92 1.44
CA ARG A 97 -6.51 0.76 0.53
C ARG A 97 -5.29 0.83 -0.37
N MET A 98 -5.01 2.00 -0.93
CA MET A 98 -3.86 2.19 -1.81
C MET A 98 -2.54 1.88 -1.09
N GLY A 99 -2.34 2.41 0.13
CA GLY A 99 -1.12 2.12 0.89
C GLY A 99 -1.00 0.66 1.32
N LEU A 100 -2.12 0.01 1.67
CA LEU A 100 -2.12 -1.44 1.91
C LEU A 100 -1.69 -2.23 0.67
N SER A 101 -2.14 -1.84 -0.53
CA SER A 101 -1.76 -2.52 -1.77
C SER A 101 -0.26 -2.43 -2.07
N HIS A 102 0.43 -1.34 -1.68
CA HIS A 102 1.89 -1.28 -1.81
C HIS A 102 2.60 -2.25 -0.87
N ALA A 103 2.11 -2.40 0.38
CA ALA A 103 2.64 -3.39 1.32
C ALA A 103 2.35 -4.83 0.86
N GLU A 104 1.16 -5.09 0.29
CA GLU A 104 0.77 -6.41 -0.21
C GLU A 104 1.67 -6.93 -1.35
N VAL A 105 2.19 -6.05 -2.18
CA VAL A 105 3.12 -6.41 -3.26
C VAL A 105 4.59 -6.34 -2.83
N ASP A 106 4.88 -6.06 -1.56
CA ASP A 106 6.25 -5.88 -1.05
C ASP A 106 7.04 -4.84 -1.88
N LEU A 107 6.37 -3.72 -2.20
CA LEU A 107 7.04 -2.56 -2.76
C LEU A 107 7.82 -1.89 -1.64
N ASP A 108 9.13 -1.70 -1.82
CA ASP A 108 9.92 -0.93 -0.86
C ASP A 108 9.37 0.50 -0.75
N GLN A 109 9.01 0.88 0.49
CA GLN A 109 8.35 2.15 0.80
C GLN A 109 9.09 3.38 0.27
N ARG A 110 10.42 3.31 0.13
CA ARG A 110 11.23 4.40 -0.42
C ARG A 110 10.81 4.79 -1.84
N TYR A 111 10.34 3.83 -2.64
CA TYR A 111 9.86 4.10 -4.00
C TYR A 111 8.45 4.68 -4.02
N SER A 112 7.58 4.29 -3.06
CA SER A 112 6.29 4.97 -2.86
C SER A 112 6.51 6.45 -2.48
N ASN A 113 7.42 6.70 -1.53
CA ASN A 113 7.82 8.06 -1.12
C ASN A 113 8.45 8.87 -2.26
N LEU A 114 9.26 8.24 -3.11
CA LEU A 114 9.77 8.84 -4.33
C LEU A 114 8.61 9.25 -5.25
N GLY A 115 7.59 8.40 -5.40
CA GLY A 115 6.37 8.73 -6.15
C GLY A 115 5.72 10.03 -5.69
N PHE A 116 5.49 10.20 -4.38
CA PHE A 116 4.95 11.45 -3.82
C PHE A 116 5.85 12.67 -4.07
N SER A 117 7.17 12.49 -4.05
CA SER A 117 8.11 13.56 -4.36
C SER A 117 8.02 13.99 -5.83
N LEU A 118 7.89 13.02 -6.75
CA LEU A 118 7.69 13.28 -8.18
C LEU A 118 6.34 13.95 -8.46
N VAL A 119 5.27 13.53 -7.77
CA VAL A 119 3.94 14.18 -7.84
C VAL A 119 4.05 15.64 -7.44
N ARG A 120 4.72 15.94 -6.32
CA ARG A 120 4.91 17.31 -5.85
C ARG A 120 5.60 18.16 -6.92
N CYS A 121 6.73 17.71 -7.45
CA CYS A 121 7.42 18.40 -8.54
C CYS A 121 6.52 18.62 -9.76
N TYR A 122 5.74 17.61 -10.15
CA TYR A 122 4.81 17.70 -11.27
C TYR A 122 3.72 18.76 -11.02
N CYS A 123 3.09 18.75 -9.85
CA CYS A 123 2.09 19.73 -9.46
C CYS A 123 2.66 21.15 -9.42
N HIS A 124 3.86 21.35 -8.87
CA HIS A 124 4.53 22.65 -8.86
C HIS A 124 4.82 23.17 -10.27
N ASN A 125 5.14 22.29 -11.22
CA ASN A 125 5.28 22.67 -12.63
C ASN A 125 3.96 23.15 -13.24
N ILE A 126 2.83 22.47 -12.95
CA ILE A 126 1.49 22.93 -13.34
C ILE A 126 1.19 24.30 -12.72
N ILE A 127 1.49 24.46 -11.43
CA ILE A 127 1.25 25.74 -10.72
C ILE A 127 2.05 26.87 -11.37
N LYS A 128 3.30 26.61 -11.73
CA LYS A 128 4.15 27.59 -12.38
C LYS A 128 3.63 28.02 -13.75
N SER A 129 3.06 27.12 -14.54
CA SER A 129 2.64 27.39 -15.91
C SER A 129 1.18 27.82 -16.06
N GLU A 130 0.27 27.33 -15.22
CA GLU A 130 -1.18 27.46 -15.43
C GLU A 130 -1.87 28.39 -14.43
N ILE A 131 -1.25 28.68 -13.28
CA ILE A 131 -1.90 29.40 -12.18
C ILE A 131 -1.49 30.87 -12.18
N PRO A 132 -2.44 31.83 -11.98
CA PRO A 132 -2.14 33.24 -11.86
C PRO A 132 -1.08 33.54 -10.79
N MET A 133 -0.18 34.48 -11.08
CA MET A 133 0.98 34.78 -10.23
C MET A 133 0.60 35.09 -8.78
N ASP A 134 -0.50 35.83 -8.55
CA ASP A 134 -1.02 36.20 -7.24
C ASP A 134 -1.64 35.02 -6.46
N LYS A 135 -1.90 33.89 -7.14
CA LYS A 135 -2.49 32.69 -6.56
C LYS A 135 -1.49 31.54 -6.39
N LYS A 136 -0.35 31.57 -7.09
CA LYS A 136 0.65 30.49 -7.08
C LYS A 136 1.06 30.04 -5.68
N ALA A 137 1.40 30.98 -4.79
CA ALA A 137 1.87 30.65 -3.45
C ALA A 137 0.79 29.92 -2.63
N VAL A 138 -0.44 30.43 -2.64
CA VAL A 138 -1.58 29.82 -1.92
C VAL A 138 -1.90 28.44 -2.49
N VAL A 139 -1.93 28.30 -3.82
CA VAL A 139 -2.21 27.00 -4.45
C VAL A 139 -1.11 25.99 -4.15
N ALA A 140 0.16 26.41 -4.21
CA ALA A 140 1.30 25.55 -3.88
C ALA A 140 1.23 25.05 -2.43
N GLU A 141 0.97 25.93 -1.47
CA GLU A 141 0.87 25.55 -0.06
C GLU A 141 -0.22 24.49 0.18
N VAL A 142 -1.41 24.68 -0.40
CA VAL A 142 -2.52 23.72 -0.23
C VAL A 142 -2.21 22.40 -0.94
N VAL A 143 -1.64 22.44 -2.15
CA VAL A 143 -1.22 21.22 -2.87
C VAL A 143 -0.19 20.44 -2.07
N ASP A 144 0.80 21.11 -1.47
CA ASP A 144 1.81 20.46 -0.64
C ASP A 144 1.17 19.77 0.56
N LYS A 145 0.24 20.44 1.26
CA LYS A 145 -0.53 19.85 2.37
C LYS A 145 -1.34 18.62 1.93
N ILE A 146 -1.97 18.65 0.75
CA ILE A 146 -2.73 17.50 0.22
C ILE A 146 -1.81 16.32 -0.04
N ILE A 147 -0.66 16.56 -0.68
CA ILE A 147 0.33 15.52 -0.98
C ILE A 147 0.91 14.94 0.31
N ASP A 148 1.21 15.80 1.29
CA ASP A 148 1.71 15.37 2.61
C ASP A 148 0.68 14.54 3.36
N LEU A 149 -0.60 14.90 3.31
CA LEU A 149 -1.67 14.08 3.89
C LEU A 149 -1.73 12.71 3.20
N CYS A 150 -1.65 12.68 1.87
CA CYS A 150 -1.66 11.42 1.13
C CYS A 150 -0.47 10.53 1.51
N LEU A 151 0.72 11.11 1.60
CA LEU A 151 1.95 10.41 2.01
C LEU A 151 1.84 9.86 3.43
N LEU A 152 1.34 10.64 4.39
CA LEU A 152 1.18 10.19 5.78
C LEU A 152 0.16 9.06 5.93
N VAL A 153 -0.98 9.15 5.22
CA VAL A 153 -1.98 8.09 5.22
C VAL A 153 -1.43 6.81 4.58
N GLU A 154 -0.75 6.94 3.44
CA GLU A 154 -0.11 5.82 2.74
C GLU A 154 0.96 5.16 3.62
N THR A 155 1.80 5.96 4.27
CA THR A 155 2.87 5.48 5.14
C THR A 155 2.32 4.72 6.34
N ASN A 156 1.25 5.23 6.96
CA ASN A 156 0.60 4.56 8.07
C ASN A 156 -0.04 3.22 7.61
N ALA A 157 -0.71 3.23 6.46
CA ALA A 157 -1.26 2.02 5.86
C ALA A 157 -0.17 0.99 5.56
N TYR A 158 0.95 1.42 4.98
CA TYR A 158 2.08 0.56 4.66
C TYR A 158 2.63 -0.11 5.93
N ILE A 159 2.94 0.66 6.96
CA ILE A 159 3.42 0.15 8.26
C ILE A 159 2.41 -0.84 8.86
N ALA A 160 1.11 -0.50 8.86
CA ALA A 160 0.07 -1.38 9.36
C ALA A 160 -0.04 -2.69 8.56
N GLY A 161 0.15 -2.62 7.24
CA GLY A 161 0.16 -3.77 6.34
C GLY A 161 1.34 -4.70 6.61
N THR A 162 2.56 -4.15 6.71
CA THR A 162 3.79 -4.92 6.96
C THR A 162 3.78 -5.56 8.35
N VAL A 163 3.52 -4.79 9.41
CA VAL A 163 3.51 -5.30 10.79
C VAL A 163 2.48 -6.41 10.99
N ARG A 164 1.30 -6.30 10.36
CA ARG A 164 0.26 -7.33 10.49
C ARG A 164 0.52 -8.55 9.62
N CYS A 165 1.19 -8.40 8.47
CA CYS A 165 1.69 -9.53 7.70
C CYS A 165 2.68 -10.36 8.52
N GLU A 166 3.62 -9.70 9.19
CA GLU A 166 4.58 -10.35 10.10
C GLU A 166 3.89 -11.06 11.27
N GLN A 167 2.88 -10.43 11.87
CA GLN A 167 2.06 -11.06 12.93
C GLN A 167 1.30 -12.29 12.44
N ASP A 168 0.66 -12.22 11.26
CA ASP A 168 -0.05 -13.34 10.64
C ASP A 168 0.91 -14.52 10.41
N ILE A 169 2.15 -14.25 9.97
CA ILE A 169 3.20 -15.27 9.83
C ILE A 169 3.54 -15.90 11.19
N ILE A 170 3.76 -15.09 12.22
CA ILE A 170 4.07 -15.57 13.58
C ILE A 170 2.92 -16.42 14.14
N PHE A 171 1.67 -16.00 13.97
CA PHE A 171 0.51 -16.78 14.40
C PHE A 171 0.38 -18.08 13.61
N GLY A 172 0.59 -18.06 12.29
CA GLY A 172 0.61 -19.27 11.47
C GLY A 172 1.69 -20.27 11.91
N ILE A 173 2.89 -19.79 12.24
CA ILE A 173 3.95 -20.62 12.80
C ILE A 173 3.55 -21.15 14.18
N SER A 174 3.03 -20.30 15.07
CA SER A 174 2.57 -20.68 16.41
C SER A 174 1.48 -21.74 16.35
N ASP A 175 0.50 -21.61 15.46
CA ASP A 175 -0.58 -22.59 15.30
C ASP A 175 -0.05 -23.93 14.74
N GLY A 176 0.92 -23.88 13.82
CA GLY A 176 1.66 -25.07 13.38
C GLY A 176 2.45 -25.75 14.50
N LEU A 177 3.04 -24.97 15.41
CA LEU A 177 3.76 -25.48 16.58
C LEU A 177 2.82 -25.97 17.70
N ARG A 178 1.59 -25.46 17.79
CA ARG A 178 0.58 -25.88 18.77
C ARG A 178 -0.05 -27.23 18.45
N ASN A 179 0.12 -27.74 17.22
CA ASN A 179 -0.35 -29.08 16.85
C ASN A 179 0.79 -29.93 16.24
N PRO A 180 1.83 -30.24 17.04
CA PRO A 180 2.96 -31.04 16.60
C PRO A 180 2.51 -32.46 16.21
N VAL A 181 1.46 -32.99 16.84
CA VAL A 181 0.83 -34.28 16.53
C VAL A 181 0.40 -34.35 15.06
N MET A 182 -0.25 -33.30 14.53
CA MET A 182 -0.72 -33.29 13.15
C MET A 182 0.42 -33.21 12.13
N ILE A 183 1.43 -32.35 12.39
CA ILE A 183 2.54 -32.13 11.44
C ILE A 183 3.55 -33.27 11.51
N ILE A 184 4.07 -33.57 12.69
CA ILE A 184 5.10 -34.60 12.90
C ILE A 184 4.46 -35.98 12.72
N GLY A 185 3.27 -36.22 13.28
CA GLY A 185 2.55 -37.49 13.07
C GLY A 185 2.15 -37.72 11.61
N GLY A 186 1.78 -36.67 10.86
CA GLY A 186 1.48 -36.76 9.42
C GLY A 186 2.71 -37.05 8.54
N LEU A 187 3.90 -36.59 8.93
CA LEU A 187 5.17 -36.94 8.28
C LEU A 187 5.60 -38.37 8.62
N ILE A 188 5.52 -38.74 9.89
CA ILE A 188 5.83 -40.10 10.35
C ILE A 188 4.92 -41.12 9.67
N ASN A 189 3.61 -40.85 9.57
CA ASN A 189 2.67 -41.74 8.87
C ASN A 189 2.96 -41.86 7.36
N ARG A 190 3.61 -40.87 6.73
CA ARG A 190 4.09 -41.00 5.35
C ARG A 190 5.35 -41.84 5.28
N LEU A 191 6.32 -41.58 6.15
CA LEU A 191 7.55 -42.38 6.22
C LEU A 191 7.24 -43.86 6.49
N LYS A 192 6.31 -44.18 7.40
CA LYS A 192 5.88 -45.56 7.70
C LYS A 192 5.31 -46.31 6.49
N LYS A 193 4.79 -45.63 5.46
CA LYS A 193 4.29 -46.30 4.24
C LYS A 193 5.40 -46.83 3.35
N ASP A 194 6.59 -46.26 3.45
CA ASP A 194 7.74 -46.58 2.61
C ASP A 194 8.72 -47.55 3.29
N VAL A 195 8.39 -48.00 4.51
CA VAL A 195 9.23 -48.89 5.32
C VAL A 195 8.48 -50.19 5.61
N LYS A 196 9.19 -51.33 5.60
CA LYS A 196 8.60 -52.64 5.94
C LYS A 196 8.18 -52.67 7.41
N GLU A 197 7.20 -53.53 7.71
CA GLU A 197 6.57 -53.62 9.04
C GLU A 197 7.57 -54.03 10.15
N ASP A 198 8.61 -54.77 9.80
CA ASP A 198 9.69 -55.26 10.67
C ASP A 198 10.91 -54.33 10.75
N ASP A 199 10.89 -53.17 10.10
CA ASP A 199 12.04 -52.26 10.10
C ASP A 199 12.17 -51.56 11.47
N PRO A 200 13.37 -51.54 12.07
CA PRO A 200 13.61 -50.93 13.38
C PRO A 200 13.28 -49.43 13.44
N LYS A 201 13.17 -48.73 12.29
CA LYS A 201 12.71 -47.34 12.24
C LYS A 201 11.25 -47.18 12.71
N ASN A 202 10.42 -48.22 12.62
CA ASN A 202 9.04 -48.17 13.10
C ASN A 202 8.94 -47.92 14.60
N GLU A 203 9.87 -48.46 15.40
CA GLU A 203 9.92 -48.26 16.85
C GLU A 203 10.30 -46.82 17.21
N ILE A 204 11.21 -46.23 16.43
CA ILE A 204 11.60 -44.81 16.53
C ILE A 204 10.40 -43.90 16.20
N TYR A 205 9.66 -44.23 15.14
CA TYR A 205 8.46 -43.50 14.72
C TYR A 205 7.34 -43.52 15.78
N GLU A 206 7.08 -44.68 16.39
CA GLU A 206 6.10 -44.80 17.48
C GLU A 206 6.53 -44.01 18.72
N THR A 207 7.82 -44.05 19.07
CA THR A 207 8.38 -43.28 20.19
C THR A 207 8.19 -41.79 19.96
N ILE A 208 8.50 -41.28 18.76
CA ILE A 208 8.32 -39.86 18.45
C ILE A 208 6.83 -39.48 18.48
N ILE A 209 5.91 -40.32 17.96
CA ILE A 209 4.46 -40.06 18.03
C ILE A 209 3.96 -40.02 19.47
N TYR A 210 4.51 -40.85 20.35
CA TYR A 210 4.17 -40.87 21.77
C TYR A 210 4.64 -39.60 22.50
N GLU A 211 5.85 -39.13 22.23
CA GLU A 211 6.44 -37.94 22.87
C GLU A 211 5.81 -36.61 22.44
N ILE A 212 5.21 -36.54 21.25
CA ILE A 212 4.59 -35.31 20.72
C ILE A 212 3.09 -35.18 21.05
N LYS A 213 2.49 -36.22 21.66
CA LYS A 213 1.08 -36.26 22.09
C LYS A 213 0.88 -35.53 23.41
#